data_AF-A0A8I2C652-F1
#
_entry.id   AF-A0A8I2C652-F1
#
_cell.length_a   1.000
_cell.length_b   1.000
_cell.length_c   1.000
_cell.angle_alpha   90.00
_cell.angle_beta   90.00
_cell.angle_gamma   90.00
#
_symmetry.space_group_name_H-M   'P 1'
#
loop_
_entity.id
_entity.type
_entity.pdbx_description
1 polymer ?
#
loop_
_entity_poly.entity_id
_entity_poly.type
_entity_poly.pdbx_seq_one_letter_code
_entity_poly.pdbx_strand_id
1 'polypeptide(L)'
;MEGRQRVGALVELPQVLRELGKDPAGVIAGAGINLDLLRNPENSISFIELGRLIEAGVAATGCQHFGFLVGQRSGTASLSVAGEDVVFL
;
A
#
# COMPACT_ATOMS: atom_id res chain seq x y z
N MET A 1 -19.09 -7.06 6.33
CA MET A 1 -17.79 -7.65 6.68
C MET A 1 -16.76 -6.54 6.56
N GLU A 2 -16.14 -6.14 7.66
CA GLU A 2 -15.19 -5.04 7.67
C GLU A 2 -13.81 -5.60 7.30
N GLY A 3 -13.51 -5.66 6.00
CA GLY A 3 -12.24 -6.20 5.54
C GLY A 3 -11.10 -5.22 5.85
N ARG A 4 -9.96 -5.77 6.26
CA ARG A 4 -8.78 -5.01 6.68
C ARG A 4 -7.56 -5.47 5.90
N GLN A 5 -6.72 -4.51 5.53
CA GLN A 5 -5.46 -4.71 4.84
C GLN A 5 -4.31 -4.60 5.85
N ARG A 6 -3.47 -5.64 5.95
CA ARG A 6 -2.20 -5.57 6.71
C ARG A 6 -1.26 -4.56 6.06
N VAL A 7 -0.63 -3.72 6.89
CA VAL A 7 0.37 -2.74 6.47
C VAL A 7 1.59 -3.41 5.87
N GLY A 8 1.98 -4.61 6.34
CA GLY A 8 3.09 -5.37 5.78
C GLY A 8 2.97 -5.62 4.27
N ALA A 9 1.74 -5.81 3.77
CA ALA A 9 1.48 -5.97 2.33
C ALA A 9 1.44 -4.62 1.57
N LEU A 10 1.82 -3.52 2.22
CA LEU A 10 2.02 -2.19 1.62
C LEU A 10 3.46 -1.69 1.83
N VAL A 11 4.37 -2.53 2.34
CA VAL A 11 5.75 -2.14 2.67
C VAL A 11 6.51 -1.56 1.47
N GLU A 12 6.15 -2.00 0.26
CA GLU A 12 6.75 -1.55 -0.99
C GLU A 12 6.13 -0.24 -1.53
N LEU A 13 4.99 0.19 -1.00
CA LEU A 13 4.29 1.39 -1.48
C LEU A 13 5.16 2.66 -1.44
N PRO A 14 5.89 2.96 -0.35
CA PRO A 14 6.78 4.11 -0.32
C PRO A 14 7.88 4.04 -1.38
N GLN A 15 8.38 2.84 -1.68
CA GLN A 15 9.43 2.65 -2.66
C GLN A 15 8.90 2.86 -4.09
N VAL A 16 7.72 2.32 -4.42
CA VAL A 16 7.05 2.58 -5.71
C VAL A 16 6.81 4.07 -5.91
N LEU A 17 6.37 4.80 -4.88
CA LEU A 17 6.17 6.26 -4.96
C LEU A 17 7.48 7.00 -5.27
N ARG A 18 8.59 6.64 -4.62
CA ARG A 18 9.90 7.26 -4.88
C ARG A 18 10.37 7.03 -6.32
N GLU A 19 10.19 5.82 -6.83
CA GLU A 19 10.58 5.48 -8.21
C GLU A 19 9.74 6.21 -9.26
N LEU A 20 8.50 6.58 -8.92
CA LEU A 20 7.64 7.43 -9.74
C LEU A 20 7.87 8.94 -9.46
N GLY A 21 8.92 9.29 -8.71
CA GLY A 21 9.33 10.67 -8.44
C GLY A 21 8.41 11.41 -7.46
N LYS A 22 7.72 10.70 -6.57
CA LYS A 22 6.81 11.29 -5.57
C LYS A 22 7.33 11.14 -4.16
N ASP A 23 6.99 12.13 -3.32
CA ASP A 23 7.25 12.06 -1.88
C ASP A 23 6.22 11.13 -1.21
N PRO A 24 6.63 10.00 -0.60
CA PRO A 24 5.71 9.09 0.04
C PRO A 24 4.94 9.72 1.19
N ALA A 25 5.62 10.54 2.02
CA ALA A 25 5.01 11.10 3.22
C ALA A 25 3.85 12.02 2.86
N GLY A 26 4.05 12.92 1.89
CA GLY A 26 3.00 13.81 1.39
C GLY A 26 1.83 13.08 0.75
N VAL A 27 2.08 12.02 -0.04
CA VAL A 27 1.01 11.24 -0.67
C VAL A 27 0.18 10.48 0.38
N ILE A 28 0.84 9.82 1.33
CA ILE A 28 0.19 9.05 2.38
C ILE A 28 -0.62 9.97 3.32
N ALA A 29 -0.03 11.09 3.74
CA ALA A 29 -0.73 12.06 4.56
C ALA A 29 -1.92 12.68 3.81
N GLY A 30 -1.78 12.95 2.51
CA GLY A 30 -2.86 13.43 1.64
C GLY A 30 -4.02 12.45 1.48
N ALA A 31 -3.76 11.15 1.64
CA ALA A 31 -4.79 10.11 1.68
C ALA A 31 -5.56 10.04 3.03
N GLY A 32 -5.18 10.87 4.01
CA GLY A 32 -5.76 10.86 5.35
C GLY A 32 -5.31 9.68 6.21
N ILE A 33 -4.23 9.00 5.82
CA ILE A 33 -3.67 7.89 6.58
C ILE A 33 -2.70 8.42 7.63
N ASN A 34 -2.89 7.98 8.87
CA ASN A 34 -1.94 8.25 9.93
C ASN A 34 -0.62 7.51 9.63
N LEU A 35 0.46 8.27 9.40
CA LEU A 35 1.78 7.74 9.08
C LEU A 35 2.33 6.79 10.17
N ASP A 36 1.96 6.98 11.43
CA ASP A 36 2.36 6.07 12.51
C ASP A 36 1.77 4.67 12.35
N LEU A 37 0.59 4.53 11.72
CA LEU A 37 0.02 3.22 11.41
C LEU A 37 0.92 2.43 10.45
N LEU A 38 1.60 3.13 9.53
CA LEU A 38 2.45 2.48 8.53
C LEU A 38 3.83 2.08 9.06
N ARG A 39 4.21 2.51 10.26
CA ARG A 39 5.51 2.17 10.87
C ARG A 39 5.57 0.74 11.39
N ASN A 40 4.43 0.16 11.74
CA ASN A 40 4.35 -1.22 12.21
C ASN A 40 3.66 -2.10 11.15
N PRO A 41 4.36 -3.06 10.53
CA PRO A 41 3.80 -3.93 9.49
C PRO A 41 2.65 -4.82 10.00
N GLU A 42 2.56 -5.04 11.31
CA GLU A 42 1.48 -5.81 11.95
C GLU A 42 0.19 -5.00 12.11
N ASN A 43 0.25 -3.67 11.93
CA ASN A 43 -0.97 -2.87 11.87
C ASN A 43 -1.79 -3.24 10.65
N SER A 44 -3.07 -2.85 10.69
CA SER A 44 -3.96 -2.97 9.56
C SER A 44 -4.77 -1.70 9.39
N ILE A 45 -5.10 -1.39 8.14
CA ILE A 45 -6.01 -0.31 7.76
C ILE A 45 -7.30 -0.91 7.19
N SER A 46 -8.40 -0.17 7.21
CA SER A 46 -9.62 -0.59 6.53
C SER A 46 -9.44 -0.62 5.01
N PHE A 47 -10.28 -1.38 4.30
CA PHE A 47 -10.27 -1.31 2.83
C PHE A 47 -10.62 0.07 2.27
N ILE A 48 -11.39 0.87 3.01
CA ILE A 48 -11.70 2.26 2.61
C ILE A 48 -10.43 3.12 2.68
N GLU A 49 -9.64 2.97 3.74
CA GLU A 49 -8.34 3.62 3.87
C GLU A 49 -7.36 3.16 2.78
N LEU A 50 -7.33 1.85 2.48
CA LEU A 50 -6.53 1.32 1.37
C LEU A 50 -6.94 1.96 0.04
N GLY A 51 -8.25 2.00 -0.27
CA GLY A 51 -8.76 2.58 -1.51
C GLY A 51 -8.33 4.03 -1.68
N ARG A 52 -8.49 4.86 -0.64
CA ARG A 52 -8.03 6.26 -0.63
C ARG A 52 -6.52 6.38 -0.85
N LEU A 53 -5.74 5.49 -0.24
CA LEU A 53 -4.28 5.49 -0.39
C LEU A 53 -3.86 5.16 -1.84
N ILE A 54 -4.53 4.18 -2.46
CA ILE A 54 -4.28 3.84 -3.87
C ILE A 54 -4.72 4.98 -4.80
N GLU A 55 -5.89 5.58 -4.57
CA GLU A 55 -6.37 6.74 -5.34
C GLU A 55 -5.42 7.94 -5.23
N ALA A 56 -4.92 8.24 -4.03
CA ALA A 56 -3.92 9.28 -3.82
C ALA A 56 -2.61 8.97 -4.58
N GLY A 57 -2.17 7.72 -4.59
CA GLY A 57 -1.04 7.27 -5.38
C GLY A 57 -1.24 7.46 -6.88
N VAL A 58 -2.41 7.07 -7.41
CA VAL A 58 -2.79 7.29 -8.82
C VAL A 58 -2.80 8.78 -9.15
N ALA A 59 -3.44 9.61 -8.32
CA ALA A 59 -3.53 11.05 -8.54
C ALA A 59 -2.16 11.73 -8.51
N ALA A 60 -1.29 11.34 -7.57
CA ALA A 60 0.05 11.91 -7.44
C ALA A 60 0.97 11.49 -8.60
N THR A 61 0.90 10.24 -9.04
CA THR A 61 1.84 9.66 -10.02
C THR A 61 1.36 9.72 -11.46
N GLY A 62 0.04 9.83 -11.70
CA GLY A 62 -0.57 9.61 -13.00
C GLY A 62 -0.60 8.14 -13.44
N CYS A 63 -0.11 7.20 -12.62
CA CYS A 63 -0.04 5.78 -12.92
C CYS A 63 -1.38 5.09 -12.59
N GLN A 64 -2.21 4.82 -13.59
CA GLN A 64 -3.52 4.18 -13.38
C GLN A 64 -3.44 2.77 -12.80
N HIS A 65 -2.31 2.07 -13.00
CA HIS A 65 -2.06 0.72 -12.48
C HIS A 65 -1.20 0.74 -11.20
N PHE A 66 -1.17 1.86 -10.48
CA PHE A 66 -0.36 2.02 -9.27
C PHE A 66 -0.60 0.92 -8.22
N GLY A 67 -1.87 0.61 -7.91
CA GLY A 67 -2.20 -0.43 -6.94
C GLY A 67 -1.69 -1.82 -7.35
N PHE A 68 -1.65 -2.11 -8.65
CA PHE A 68 -1.08 -3.35 -9.18
C PHE A 68 0.45 -3.38 -9.04
N LEU A 69 1.15 -2.27 -9.26
CA LEU A 69 2.60 -2.20 -9.03
C LEU A 69 2.94 -2.44 -7.55
N VAL A 70 2.16 -1.86 -6.64
CA VAL A 70 2.31 -2.07 -5.19
C VAL A 70 2.06 -3.54 -4.83
N GLY A 71 0.98 -4.14 -5.35
CA GLY A 71 0.64 -5.54 -5.09
C GLY A 71 1.69 -6.53 -5.60
N GLN A 72 2.19 -6.35 -6.82
CA GLN A 72 3.22 -7.22 -7.40
C GLN A 72 4.50 -7.25 -6.55
N ARG A 73 4.94 -6.09 -6.06
CA ARG A 73 6.16 -6.01 -5.23
C ARG A 73 5.96 -6.55 -3.83
N SER A 74 4.75 -6.37 -3.30
CA SER A 74 4.38 -6.93 -2.01
C SER A 74 4.37 -8.46 -2.07
N GLY A 75 3.94 -9.07 -3.18
CA GLY A 75 4.07 -10.51 -3.40
C GLY A 75 5.52 -11.02 -3.40
N THR A 76 6.47 -10.22 -3.89
CA THR A 76 7.90 -10.58 -3.86
C THR A 76 8.56 -10.36 -2.48
N ALA A 77 8.13 -9.36 -1.71
CA ALA A 77 8.63 -9.09 -0.37
C ALA A 77 8.04 -10.04 0.70
N SER A 78 6.79 -10.48 0.50
CA SER A 78 6.05 -11.39 1.41
C SER A 78 6.54 -12.84 1.35
N LEU A 79 7.41 -13.19 0.38
CA LEU A 79 8.03 -14.51 0.29
C LEU A 79 9.05 -14.79 1.42
N SER A 80 9.28 -13.84 2.31
CA SER A 80 9.97 -14.09 3.57
C SER A 80 8.95 -14.36 4.70
N VAL A 81 8.63 -15.64 4.87
CA VAL A 81 8.00 -16.31 6.03
C VAL A 81 6.56 -15.89 6.43
N ALA A 82 5.56 -16.26 5.63
CA ALA A 82 4.32 -16.89 6.13
C ALA A 82 3.49 -17.40 4.94
N GLY A 83 3.02 -18.64 5.05
CA GLY A 83 2.20 -19.30 4.04
C GLY A 83 0.74 -18.85 4.02
N GLU A 84 0.05 -19.40 3.01
CA GLU A 84 -1.39 -19.44 2.73
C GLU A 84 -2.01 -18.20 2.08
N ASP A 85 -2.18 -18.37 0.76
CA ASP A 85 -3.19 -17.81 -0.14
C ASP A 85 -3.50 -16.31 -0.08
N VAL A 86 -2.93 -15.58 -1.04
CA VAL A 86 -3.54 -14.35 -1.55
C VAL A 86 -3.78 -14.53 -3.05
N VAL A 87 -4.90 -15.17 -3.38
CA VAL A 87 -5.50 -15.13 -4.72
C VAL A 87 -6.17 -13.77 -4.88
N PHE A 88 -5.69 -12.97 -5.84
CA PHE A 88 -6.45 -11.85 -6.36
C PHE A 88 -7.55 -12.41 -7.26
N LEU A 89 -8.80 -12.36 -6.80
CA LEU A 89 -10.01 -12.50 -7.63
C LEU A 89 -10.47 -11.11 -8.08
#